data_AF-A0AAV2LAR7-F1
#
_entry.id   AF-A0AAV2LAR7-F1
#
_cell.length_a   1.000
_cell.length_b   1.000
_cell.length_c   1.000
_cell.angle_alpha   90.00
_cell.angle_beta   90.00
_cell.angle_gamma   90.00
#
_symmetry.space_group_name_H-M   'P 1'
#
loop_
_entity.id
_entity.type
_entity.pdbx_description
1 polymer ?
#
loop_
_entity_poly.entity_id
_entity_poly.type
_entity_poly.pdbx_seq_one_letter_code
_entity_poly.pdbx_strand_id
1 'polypeptide(L)'
;MRESACPISEEAECGRQCWAGPLKSLMDRKGEEASSVVMEDGREQLMFEIPLNESGSAGLGVSLKGNKSRETGEDLGIFIKSIIHGGAAYKDGRLCVNDQMIAVNGEYLVGRSNHAAMETLRRSMSAEGTARGTIQLLVLRAGKQV
;
A
#
# COMPACT_ATOMS: atom_id res chain seq x y z
N MET A 1 -17.01 48.64 -15.87
CA MET A 1 -16.29 47.56 -15.15
C MET A 1 -17.02 47.32 -13.84
N ARG A 2 -17.71 46.18 -13.73
CA ARG A 2 -18.39 45.73 -12.50
C ARG A 2 -17.50 44.66 -11.85
N GLU A 3 -17.26 44.84 -10.56
CA GLU A 3 -17.15 43.85 -9.45
C GLU A 3 -16.42 42.53 -9.78
N SER A 4 -15.36 42.11 -9.07
CA SER A 4 -15.34 41.45 -7.74
C SER A 4 -13.88 40.99 -7.52
N ALA A 5 -13.25 40.86 -6.35
CA ALA A 5 -13.69 40.67 -4.98
C ALA A 5 -12.59 41.15 -4.00
N CYS A 6 -13.02 41.42 -2.77
CA CYS A 6 -12.22 41.79 -1.59
C CYS A 6 -11.57 40.53 -0.93
N PRO A 7 -11.00 40.61 0.29
CA PRO A 7 -9.56 40.59 0.50
C PRO A 7 -9.13 39.51 1.53
N ILE A 8 -7.88 39.61 1.98
CA ILE A 8 -7.21 38.90 3.09
C ILE A 8 -8.05 38.47 4.32
N SER A 9 -7.45 37.52 5.06
CA SER A 9 -7.78 36.91 6.39
C SER A 9 -8.24 35.46 6.23
N GLU A 10 -7.75 34.44 6.95
CA GLU A 10 -7.42 34.41 8.37
C GLU A 10 -6.68 33.07 8.64
N GLU A 11 -5.38 33.09 8.91
CA GLU A 11 -4.67 31.91 9.41
C GLU A 11 -4.62 32.01 10.93
N ALA A 12 -5.62 31.40 11.58
CA ALA A 12 -5.68 31.26 13.03
C ALA A 12 -4.99 29.96 13.46
N GLU A 13 -4.07 30.13 14.40
CA GLU A 13 -3.29 29.11 15.06
C GLU A 13 -4.17 28.01 15.70
N CYS A 14 -3.84 26.75 15.46
CA CYS A 14 -4.27 25.65 16.33
C CYS A 14 -3.04 24.94 16.90
N GLY A 15 -2.71 25.32 18.15
CA GLY A 15 -2.57 24.34 19.22
C GLY A 15 -1.35 23.42 19.19
N ARG A 16 -0.39 23.75 20.06
CA ARG A 16 0.63 22.84 20.60
C ARG A 16 0.03 21.58 21.27
N GLN A 17 0.86 20.52 21.31
CA GLN A 17 0.82 19.32 22.19
C GLN A 17 -0.22 18.23 21.83
N CYS A 18 0.03 16.92 21.79
CA CYS A 18 1.04 15.99 22.35
C CYS A 18 1.04 14.70 21.51
N TRP A 19 2.19 14.16 21.10
CA TRP A 19 2.53 12.76 21.37
C TRP A 19 4.04 12.58 21.24
N ALA A 20 4.68 12.26 22.36
CA ALA A 20 6.07 11.85 22.42
C ALA A 20 6.18 10.42 21.87
N GLY A 21 6.95 10.24 20.81
CA GLY A 21 7.39 8.94 20.31
C GLY A 21 8.62 9.14 19.41
N PRO A 22 9.64 8.26 19.43
CA PRO A 22 10.87 8.49 18.67
C PRO A 22 10.66 8.28 17.16
N LEU A 23 10.06 9.26 16.47
CA LEU A 23 10.10 9.36 15.01
C LEU A 23 11.17 10.35 14.62
N LYS A 24 12.42 9.90 14.69
CA LYS A 24 13.57 10.57 14.07
C LYS A 24 13.67 9.97 12.66
N SER A 25 13.10 10.67 11.67
CA SER A 25 13.84 11.57 10.78
C SER A 25 14.42 10.81 9.60
N LEU A 26 13.99 11.16 8.39
CA LEU A 26 14.74 12.09 7.55
C LEU A 26 14.36 11.83 6.08
N MET A 27 13.56 12.74 5.51
CA MET A 27 13.54 12.91 4.07
C MET A 27 14.92 13.43 3.63
N ASP A 28 15.70 12.62 2.95
CA ASP A 28 16.77 13.09 2.06
C ASP A 28 16.95 12.14 0.87
N ARG A 29 16.50 12.65 -0.29
CA ARG A 29 17.05 12.53 -1.65
C ARG A 29 17.73 11.24 -2.11
N LYS A 30 17.31 10.89 -3.35
CA LYS A 30 18.02 10.14 -4.42
C LYS A 30 17.62 8.67 -4.47
N GLY A 31 16.96 8.31 -5.56
CA GLY A 31 16.29 7.01 -5.72
C GLY A 31 17.25 5.83 -5.66
N GLU A 32 16.78 4.76 -5.01
CA GLU A 32 17.04 3.37 -5.35
C GLU A 32 16.11 2.52 -4.45
N GLU A 33 15.44 1.54 -5.06
CA GLU A 33 14.99 0.25 -4.54
C GLU A 33 14.38 0.15 -3.12
N ALA A 34 13.08 -0.19 -3.09
CA ALA A 34 12.36 -0.85 -2.00
C ALA A 34 12.82 -0.50 -0.55
N SER A 35 12.38 0.66 -0.06
CA SER A 35 12.56 1.03 1.35
C SER A 35 11.97 -0.07 2.24
N SER A 36 12.83 -0.67 3.06
CA SER A 36 12.47 -1.77 3.95
C SER A 36 12.47 -1.26 5.39
N VAL A 37 11.30 -1.19 6.03
CA VAL A 37 11.20 -0.85 7.46
C VAL A 37 11.04 -2.15 8.24
N VAL A 38 12.00 -2.43 9.11
CA VAL A 38 11.96 -3.60 10.00
C VAL A 38 11.15 -3.22 11.24
N MET A 39 10.03 -3.92 11.48
CA MET A 39 9.30 -3.79 12.73
C MET A 39 9.94 -4.67 13.82
N GLU A 40 9.79 -4.26 15.08
CA GLU A 40 10.38 -4.93 16.26
C GLU A 40 9.91 -6.40 16.43
N ASP A 41 8.80 -6.77 15.77
CA ASP A 41 8.19 -8.11 15.73
C ASP A 41 8.82 -9.05 14.67
N GLY A 42 9.92 -8.67 14.03
CA GLY A 42 10.59 -9.48 13.00
C GLY A 42 9.86 -9.56 11.66
N ARG A 43 8.86 -8.69 11.46
CA ARG A 43 8.15 -8.50 10.19
C ARG A 43 8.76 -7.34 9.42
N GLU A 44 8.95 -7.53 8.12
CA GLU A 44 9.57 -6.56 7.22
C GLU A 44 8.50 -5.93 6.34
N GLN A 45 8.42 -4.60 6.34
CA GLN A 45 7.62 -3.88 5.35
C GLN A 45 8.45 -3.65 4.10
N LEU A 46 7.95 -4.09 2.96
CA LEU A 46 8.61 -3.99 1.66
C LEU A 46 7.74 -3.19 0.71
N MET A 47 8.31 -2.20 0.04
CA MET A 47 7.63 -1.43 -1.00
C MET A 47 8.10 -1.88 -2.38
N PHE A 48 7.16 -2.31 -3.22
CA PHE A 48 7.42 -2.76 -4.58
C PHE A 48 6.71 -1.88 -5.59
N GLU A 49 7.42 -1.48 -6.64
CA GLU A 49 6.83 -0.86 -7.81
C GLU A 49 6.89 -1.87 -8.96
N ILE A 50 5.73 -2.33 -9.41
CA ILE A 50 5.61 -3.41 -10.39
C ILE A 50 5.07 -2.83 -11.70
N PRO A 51 5.77 -3.01 -12.83
CA PRO A 51 5.30 -2.58 -14.13
C PRO A 51 4.13 -3.45 -14.62
N LEU A 52 3.07 -2.80 -15.10
CA LEU A 52 1.86 -3.44 -15.64
C LEU A 52 1.81 -3.44 -17.16
N ASN A 53 2.54 -2.53 -17.81
CA ASN A 53 2.59 -2.36 -19.27
C ASN A 53 3.15 -3.58 -20.02
N GLU A 54 4.08 -4.33 -19.44
CA GLU A 54 4.74 -5.47 -20.11
C GLU A 54 3.96 -6.79 -20.02
N SER A 55 2.89 -6.85 -19.22
CA SER A 55 2.20 -8.12 -18.97
C SER A 55 1.15 -8.47 -20.04
N GLY A 56 0.74 -7.52 -20.89
CA GLY A 56 -0.40 -7.71 -21.82
C GLY A 56 -1.71 -8.14 -21.15
N SER A 57 -1.74 -8.08 -19.82
CA SER A 57 -2.76 -8.60 -18.93
C SER A 57 -3.43 -7.42 -18.26
N ALA A 58 -4.74 -7.46 -18.04
CA ALA A 58 -5.52 -6.34 -17.50
C ALA A 58 -5.28 -6.06 -15.99
N GLY A 59 -4.13 -6.45 -15.42
CA GLY A 59 -3.82 -6.20 -14.02
C GLY A 59 -2.54 -6.90 -13.51
N LEU A 60 -2.36 -6.84 -12.20
CA LEU A 60 -1.16 -7.30 -11.49
C LEU A 60 -0.89 -8.81 -11.58
N GLY A 61 -1.91 -9.64 -11.81
CA GLY A 61 -1.74 -11.09 -11.88
C GLY A 61 -1.56 -11.77 -10.52
N VAL A 62 -2.26 -11.29 -9.48
CA VAL A 62 -2.30 -11.94 -8.16
C VAL A 62 -3.73 -12.26 -7.76
N SER A 63 -3.89 -13.32 -6.98
CA SER A 63 -5.14 -13.61 -6.26
C SER A 63 -4.98 -13.24 -4.80
N LEU A 64 -5.96 -12.53 -4.26
CA LEU A 64 -5.95 -12.06 -2.88
C LEU A 64 -7.02 -12.78 -2.06
N LYS A 65 -6.81 -12.85 -0.75
CA LYS A 65 -7.79 -13.35 0.24
C LYS A 65 -7.88 -12.38 1.41
N GLY A 66 -9.09 -12.09 1.88
CA GLY A 66 -9.29 -11.45 3.17
C GLY A 66 -9.20 -12.50 4.27
N ASN A 67 -8.41 -12.23 5.31
CA ASN A 67 -8.24 -13.14 6.44
C ASN A 67 -8.98 -12.58 7.66
N LYS A 68 -9.59 -13.47 8.44
CA LYS A 68 -10.34 -13.10 9.64
C LYS A 68 -9.86 -13.93 10.82
N SER A 69 -9.79 -13.31 12.00
CA SER A 69 -9.48 -14.00 13.24
C SER A 69 -10.60 -14.99 13.54
N ARG A 70 -10.24 -16.26 13.80
CA ARG A 70 -11.23 -17.29 14.18
C ARG A 70 -11.75 -17.07 15.59
N GLU A 71 -10.97 -16.41 16.44
CA GLU A 71 -11.29 -16.19 17.85
C GLU A 71 -12.09 -14.90 18.05
N THR A 72 -11.64 -13.81 17.44
CA THR A 72 -12.26 -12.48 17.62
C THR A 72 -13.21 -12.09 16.48
N GLY A 73 -13.17 -12.78 15.34
CA GLY A 73 -13.96 -12.44 14.15
C GLY A 73 -13.47 -11.19 13.41
N GLU A 74 -12.39 -10.57 13.88
CA GLU A 74 -11.86 -9.32 13.34
C GLU A 74 -11.17 -9.53 11.99
N ASP A 75 -11.19 -8.50 11.14
CA ASP A 75 -10.49 -8.50 9.87
C ASP A 75 -8.98 -8.35 10.09
N LEU A 76 -8.21 -9.40 9.79
CA LEU A 76 -6.74 -9.41 9.87
C LEU A 76 -6.09 -8.75 8.64
N GLY A 77 -6.88 -8.43 7.62
CA GLY A 77 -6.43 -7.77 6.39
C GLY A 77 -6.33 -8.70 5.19
N ILE A 78 -5.72 -8.17 4.14
CA ILE A 78 -5.65 -8.82 2.82
C ILE A 78 -4.29 -9.47 2.61
N PHE A 79 -4.29 -10.70 2.09
CA PHE A 79 -3.10 -11.49 1.87
C PHE A 79 -3.04 -12.02 0.44
N ILE A 80 -1.83 -12.21 -0.08
CA ILE A 80 -1.62 -12.89 -1.37
C ILE A 80 -1.94 -14.37 -1.19
N LYS A 81 -2.94 -14.86 -1.92
CA LYS A 81 -3.32 -16.27 -1.99
C LYS A 81 -2.48 -17.02 -3.02
N SER A 82 -2.28 -16.45 -4.19
CA SER A 82 -1.49 -17.05 -5.27
C SER A 82 -1.04 -15.99 -6.28
N ILE A 83 0.03 -16.30 -6.99
CA ILE A 83 0.58 -15.47 -8.08
C ILE A 83 0.28 -16.20 -9.39
N ILE A 84 -0.29 -15.48 -10.36
CA ILE A 84 -0.70 -16.02 -11.65
C ILE A 84 0.51 -16.06 -12.58
N HIS A 85 0.82 -17.25 -13.08
CA HIS A 85 1.94 -17.46 -13.98
C HIS A 85 1.80 -16.60 -15.26
N GLY A 86 2.87 -15.93 -15.65
CA GLY A 86 2.88 -15.01 -16.80
C GLY A 86 2.28 -13.62 -16.55
N GLY A 87 1.71 -13.35 -15.37
CA GLY A 87 1.26 -12.03 -14.97
C GLY A 87 2.40 -11.09 -14.53
N ALA A 88 2.09 -9.80 -14.33
CA ALA A 88 3.06 -8.77 -13.96
C ALA A 88 3.82 -9.12 -12.65
N ALA A 89 3.09 -9.52 -11.62
CA ALA A 89 3.67 -9.95 -10.34
C ALA A 89 4.55 -11.19 -10.47
N TYR A 90 4.23 -12.10 -11.39
CA TYR A 90 5.05 -13.28 -11.65
C TYR A 90 6.35 -12.92 -12.36
N LYS A 91 6.28 -12.03 -13.36
CA LYS A 91 7.45 -11.53 -14.08
C LYS A 91 8.39 -10.73 -13.18
N ASP A 92 7.82 -9.95 -12.26
CA ASP A 92 8.57 -9.21 -11.25
C ASP A 92 9.24 -10.14 -10.23
N GLY A 93 8.52 -11.16 -9.77
CA GLY A 93 9.07 -12.23 -8.94
C GLY A 93 9.40 -11.86 -7.49
N ARG A 94 9.27 -10.58 -7.09
CA ARG A 94 9.59 -10.13 -5.72
C ARG A 94 8.44 -10.39 -4.73
N LEU A 95 7.20 -10.40 -5.21
CA LEU A 95 6.02 -10.73 -4.41
C LEU A 95 5.99 -12.22 -4.06
N CYS A 96 5.57 -12.53 -2.84
CA CYS A 96 5.44 -13.90 -2.35
C CYS A 96 4.01 -14.22 -1.89
N VAL A 97 3.66 -15.51 -1.93
CA VAL A 97 2.42 -15.99 -1.36
C VAL A 97 2.45 -15.81 0.16
N ASN A 98 1.32 -15.41 0.74
CA ASN A 98 1.14 -15.00 2.14
C ASN A 98 1.77 -13.66 2.54
N ASP A 99 2.32 -12.88 1.60
CA ASP A 99 2.58 -11.47 1.88
C ASP A 99 1.25 -10.77 2.21
N GLN A 100 1.26 -9.95 3.25
CA GLN A 100 0.11 -9.14 3.65
C GLN A 100 0.15 -7.82 2.88
N MET A 101 -0.95 -7.45 2.23
CA MET A 101 -1.11 -6.16 1.59
C MET A 101 -1.41 -5.09 2.64
N ILE A 102 -0.51 -4.12 2.77
CA ILE A 102 -0.61 -3.01 3.72
C ILE A 102 -1.14 -1.76 3.02
N ALA A 103 -0.63 -1.46 1.82
CA ALA A 103 -1.08 -0.33 1.01
C ALA A 103 -0.95 -0.59 -0.49
N VAL A 104 -1.73 0.13 -1.29
CA VAL A 104 -1.68 0.12 -2.75
C VAL A 104 -1.69 1.56 -3.27
N ASN A 105 -0.72 1.93 -4.12
CA ASN A 105 -0.57 3.28 -4.66
C ASN A 105 -0.62 4.42 -3.61
N GLY A 106 -0.17 4.14 -2.39
CA GLY A 106 -0.22 5.08 -1.26
C GLY A 106 -1.51 5.04 -0.42
N GLU A 107 -2.53 4.27 -0.83
CA GLU A 107 -3.73 4.03 -0.02
C GLU A 107 -3.53 2.86 0.96
N TYR A 108 -3.59 3.16 2.26
CA TYR A 108 -3.52 2.15 3.32
C TYR A 108 -4.80 1.31 3.39
N LEU A 109 -4.60 -0.01 3.49
CA LEU A 109 -5.65 -1.02 3.62
C LEU A 109 -5.83 -1.48 5.08
N VAL A 110 -4.82 -1.25 5.92
CA VAL A 110 -4.87 -1.56 7.35
C VAL A 110 -5.93 -0.68 8.04
N GLY A 111 -6.71 -1.28 8.93
CA GLY A 111 -7.82 -0.61 9.62
C GLY A 111 -9.11 -0.50 8.79
N ARG A 112 -9.11 -0.93 7.53
CA ARG A 112 -10.33 -1.11 6.72
C ARG A 112 -10.85 -2.53 6.87
N SER A 113 -12.17 -2.70 6.67
CA SER A 113 -12.75 -4.04 6.58
C SER A 113 -12.17 -4.78 5.38
N ASN A 114 -12.15 -6.11 5.45
CA ASN A 114 -11.65 -6.94 4.35
C ASN A 114 -12.38 -6.65 3.04
N HIS A 115 -13.68 -6.36 3.10
CA HIS A 115 -14.47 -6.02 1.92
C HIS A 115 -14.00 -4.69 1.31
N ALA A 116 -13.91 -3.63 2.12
CA ALA A 116 -13.51 -2.30 1.67
C ALA A 116 -12.07 -2.29 1.12
N ALA A 117 -11.15 -2.97 1.81
CA ALA A 117 -9.77 -3.11 1.35
C ALA A 117 -9.69 -3.82 -0.01
N MET A 118 -10.50 -4.86 -0.22
CA MET A 118 -10.54 -5.58 -1.49
C MET A 118 -11.09 -4.72 -2.64
N GLU A 119 -12.08 -3.87 -2.36
CA GLU A 119 -12.60 -2.92 -3.34
C GLU A 119 -11.55 -1.89 -3.75
N THR A 120 -10.84 -1.30 -2.79
CA THR A 120 -9.72 -0.38 -3.06
C THR A 120 -8.66 -1.04 -3.93
N LEU A 121 -8.22 -2.24 -3.54
CA LEU A 121 -7.27 -3.04 -4.30
C LEU A 121 -7.71 -3.29 -5.74
N ARG A 122 -8.97 -3.68 -5.96
CA ARG A 122 -9.50 -3.92 -7.31
C ARG A 122 -9.52 -2.65 -8.15
N ARG A 123 -9.92 -1.51 -7.57
CA ARG A 123 -9.94 -0.22 -8.26
C ARG A 123 -8.53 0.22 -8.65
N SER A 124 -7.58 0.17 -7.73
CA SER A 124 -6.20 0.58 -8.00
C SER A 124 -5.47 -0.37 -8.95
N MET A 125 -5.73 -1.68 -8.89
CA MET A 125 -5.13 -2.65 -9.81
C MET A 125 -5.69 -2.59 -11.24
N SER A 126 -6.95 -2.19 -11.42
CA SER A 126 -7.61 -2.22 -12.72
C SER A 126 -7.65 -0.87 -13.42
N ALA A 127 -7.98 0.21 -12.69
CA ALA A 127 -8.17 1.54 -13.26
C ALA A 127 -6.89 2.39 -13.18
N GLU A 128 -6.29 2.49 -11.98
CA GLU A 128 -5.17 3.40 -11.74
C GLU A 128 -3.83 2.83 -12.21
N GLY A 129 -3.59 1.53 -11.97
CA GLY A 129 -2.36 0.85 -12.36
C GLY A 129 -2.18 0.83 -13.88
N THR A 130 -3.25 0.60 -14.63
CA THR A 130 -3.21 0.62 -16.10
C THR A 130 -2.89 2.02 -16.62
N ALA A 131 -3.44 3.07 -16.00
CA ALA A 131 -3.19 4.45 -16.42
C ALA A 131 -1.76 4.91 -16.11
N ARG A 132 -1.18 4.49 -14.98
CA ARG A 132 0.20 4.83 -14.59
C ARG A 132 1.25 3.95 -15.28
N GLY A 133 0.86 2.77 -15.74
CA GLY A 133 1.77 1.76 -16.29
C GLY A 133 2.56 0.98 -15.22
N THR A 134 2.52 1.42 -13.96
CA THR A 134 3.08 0.74 -12.79
C THR A 134 2.09 0.75 -11.64
N ILE A 135 2.28 -0.16 -10.68
CA ILE A 135 1.54 -0.20 -9.41
C ILE A 135 2.50 -0.30 -8.24
N GLN A 136 2.30 0.56 -7.25
CA GLN A 136 3.07 0.54 -6.01
C GLN A 136 2.32 -0.27 -4.96
N LEU A 137 3.01 -1.20 -4.31
CA LEU A 137 2.47 -2.07 -3.29
C LEU A 137 3.35 -2.00 -2.05
N LEU A 138 2.75 -1.73 -0.90
CA LEU A 138 3.40 -1.91 0.38
C LEU A 138 2.93 -3.24 0.96
N VAL A 139 3.85 -4.17 1.16
CA VAL A 139 3.56 -5.49 1.74
C VAL A 139 4.28 -5.68 3.06
N LEU A 140 3.73 -6.53 3.92
CA LEU A 140 4.37 -6.99 5.14
C LEU A 140 4.69 -8.47 4.98
N ARG A 141 5.97 -8.82 5.11
CA ARG A 141 6.48 -10.18 5.07
C ARG A 141 6.95 -10.58 6.45
N ALA A 142 6.40 -11.68 6.98
CA ALA A 142 6.95 -12.29 8.18
C ALA A 142 8.24 -13.02 7.82
N GLY A 143 9.30 -12.80 8.60
CA GLY A 143 10.52 -13.60 8.51
C GLY A 143 10.19 -15.09 8.59
N LYS A 144 10.93 -15.91 7.84
CA LYS A 144 10.72 -17.36 7.78
C LYS A 144 10.78 -17.93 9.20
N GLN A 145 9.66 -18.43 9.69
CA GLN A 145 9.62 -19.30 10.86
C GLN A 145 10.43 -20.53 10.45
N VAL A 146 11.64 -20.68 10.99
CA VAL A 146 12.53 -21.83 10.74
C VAL A 146 11.92 -23.11 11.27
#